data_AF-A0A7W2IC61-F1
#
_entry.id   AF-A0A7W2IC61-F1
#
_cell.length_a   1.000
_cell.length_b   1.000
_cell.length_c   1.000
_cell.angle_alpha   90.00
_cell.angle_beta   90.00
_cell.angle_gamma   90.00
#
_symmetry.space_group_name_H-M   'P 1'
#
loop_
_entity.id
_entity.type
_entity.pdbx_description
1 polymer ?
#
loop_
_entity_poly.entity_id
_entity_poly.type
_entity_poly.pdbx_seq_one_letter_code
_entity_poly.pdbx_strand_id
1 'polypeptide(L)'
;MTTPTPARPAYTIGQLMRYFLRLGALGFGGPVALVGYMHRDLVEQRGWISEADYKEGLALAQLAPGPLAAQLAIYLGYVHHRIAGATLTGLAFVLPSFLMVVALGWAYVNFGGLPWMQSVFYGVGAAVIGIIAMSAKKLTEKSIGRDKLLWALYLLLTAVTVVTESEIAWLFIAAGVLVWIVRAPPKWLSRPGMNGLAAAQLPLAGAWSGLADPSLLLQVGLFFAKAGAFVFGSGLAIVPFLYGGVVTEHHWLNDRQFVDAVAVAMITPGPVVITVGFIGYLVAGLPGACVAALGTFLPCYLFTIIPAPYFKRYGKLPSVVAFVDGITAAAIGAITGSVIVIAKRSIVDLPTAALALATVALLWKFKKLQEPVIVAAASLLGLAIYPLVH
;
A
#
# COMPACT_ATOMS: atom_id res chain seq x y z
N MET A 1 -35.24 31.20 -9.32
CA MET A 1 -33.87 31.05 -8.80
C MET A 1 -33.08 30.25 -9.83
N THR A 2 -32.26 30.92 -10.63
CA THR A 2 -31.36 30.28 -11.60
C THR A 2 -30.25 29.59 -10.83
N THR A 3 -30.22 28.27 -10.82
CA THR A 3 -29.07 27.51 -10.35
C THR A 3 -27.84 27.96 -11.13
N PRO A 4 -26.74 28.39 -10.48
CA PRO A 4 -25.55 28.81 -11.20
C PRO A 4 -25.03 27.62 -12.00
N THR A 5 -24.92 27.79 -13.31
CA THR A 5 -24.28 26.83 -14.21
C THR A 5 -22.87 26.55 -13.68
N PRO A 6 -22.45 25.29 -13.48
CA PRO A 6 -21.11 25.00 -12.99
C PRO A 6 -20.10 25.61 -13.97
N ALA A 7 -19.32 26.58 -13.48
CA ALA A 7 -18.29 27.22 -14.26
C ALA A 7 -17.34 26.16 -14.82
N ARG A 8 -17.02 26.24 -16.13
CA ARG A 8 -16.05 25.33 -16.72
C ARG A 8 -14.73 25.45 -15.96
N PRO A 9 -14.06 24.33 -15.62
CA PRO A 9 -12.78 24.38 -14.91
C PRO A 9 -11.78 25.22 -15.70
N ALA A 10 -10.94 25.97 -14.98
CA ALA A 10 -9.95 26.90 -15.55
C ALA A 10 -8.81 26.21 -16.32
N TYR A 11 -8.83 24.88 -16.42
CA TYR A 11 -7.82 24.07 -17.05
C TYR A 11 -8.45 22.87 -17.78
N THR A 12 -7.69 22.36 -18.74
CA THR A 12 -8.09 21.21 -19.55
C THR A 12 -7.61 19.90 -18.94
N ILE A 13 -8.29 18.80 -19.26
CA ILE A 13 -7.86 17.46 -18.85
C ILE A 13 -6.44 17.12 -19.32
N GLY A 14 -6.03 17.61 -20.50
CA GLY A 14 -4.68 17.42 -21.01
C GLY A 14 -3.60 18.18 -20.26
N GLN A 15 -3.93 19.32 -19.63
CA GLN A 15 -3.01 20.01 -18.71
C GLN A 15 -2.86 19.22 -17.40
N LEU A 16 -3.96 18.67 -16.89
CA LEU A 16 -3.94 17.82 -15.70
C LEU A 16 -3.14 16.54 -15.94
N MET A 17 -3.38 15.85 -17.05
CA MET A 17 -2.63 14.65 -17.45
C MET A 17 -1.14 14.91 -17.57
N ARG A 18 -0.73 16.02 -18.23
CA ARG A 18 0.70 16.39 -18.34
C ARG A 18 1.35 16.63 -16.98
N TYR A 19 0.62 17.25 -16.05
CA TYR A 19 1.10 17.43 -14.69
C TYR A 19 1.34 16.07 -14.00
N PHE A 20 0.35 15.17 -14.03
CA PHE A 20 0.48 13.87 -13.36
C PHE A 20 1.44 12.90 -14.06
N LEU A 21 1.60 12.97 -15.38
CA LEU A 21 2.68 12.29 -16.11
C LEU A 21 4.05 12.75 -15.61
N ARG A 22 4.25 14.06 -15.47
CA ARG A 22 5.50 14.61 -14.95
C ARG A 22 5.72 14.22 -13.49
N LEU A 23 4.67 14.26 -12.68
CA LEU A 23 4.75 13.90 -11.26
C LEU A 23 5.03 12.40 -11.08
N GLY A 24 4.45 11.52 -11.91
CA GLY A 24 4.79 10.09 -11.92
C GLY A 24 6.23 9.84 -12.36
N ALA A 25 6.69 10.54 -13.40
CA ALA A 25 8.04 10.37 -13.94
C ALA A 25 9.16 10.96 -13.08
N LEU A 26 8.90 12.00 -12.29
CA LEU A 26 9.94 12.76 -11.58
C LEU A 26 9.68 12.92 -10.08
N GLY A 27 8.53 12.50 -9.58
CA GLY A 27 8.13 12.72 -8.19
C GLY A 27 8.85 11.78 -7.23
N PHE A 28 9.80 12.31 -6.46
CA PHE A 28 10.48 11.62 -5.38
C PHE A 28 10.05 12.14 -4.00
N GLY A 29 10.43 11.43 -2.94
CA GLY A 29 10.19 11.85 -1.55
C GLY A 29 8.99 11.19 -0.86
N GLY A 30 8.43 10.15 -1.49
CA GLY A 30 7.36 9.35 -0.91
C GLY A 30 6.00 10.04 -0.90
N PRO A 31 4.97 9.38 -0.33
CA PRO A 31 3.58 9.83 -0.43
C PRO A 31 3.33 11.22 0.14
N VAL A 32 3.99 11.59 1.25
CA VAL A 32 3.79 12.89 1.89
C VAL A 32 4.35 14.01 1.00
N ALA A 33 5.51 13.80 0.38
CA ALA A 33 6.09 14.78 -0.55
C ALA A 33 5.22 14.92 -1.81
N LEU A 34 4.76 13.81 -2.39
CA LEU A 34 3.90 13.82 -3.58
C LEU A 34 2.57 14.54 -3.32
N VAL A 35 1.95 14.28 -2.18
CA VAL A 35 0.74 14.99 -1.72
C VAL A 35 1.04 16.48 -1.53
N GLY A 36 2.18 16.84 -0.92
CA GLY A 36 2.63 18.22 -0.79
C GLY A 36 2.88 18.92 -2.14
N TYR A 37 3.46 18.24 -3.13
CA TYR A 37 3.61 18.77 -4.49
C TYR A 37 2.25 19.00 -5.15
N MET A 38 1.30 18.08 -4.99
CA MET A 38 -0.07 18.28 -5.48
C MET A 38 -0.73 19.52 -4.86
N HIS A 39 -0.56 19.74 -3.55
CA HIS A 39 -1.08 20.95 -2.89
C HIS A 39 -0.45 22.22 -3.45
N ARG A 40 0.89 22.33 -3.38
CA ARG A 40 1.63 23.50 -3.83
C ARG A 40 1.34 23.83 -5.29
N ASP A 41 1.39 22.83 -6.17
CA ASP A 41 1.33 23.08 -7.60
C ASP A 41 -0.12 23.24 -8.10
N LEU A 42 -1.08 22.44 -7.62
CA LEU A 42 -2.47 22.46 -8.11
C LEU A 42 -3.36 23.46 -7.36
N VAL A 43 -3.09 23.71 -6.07
CA VAL A 43 -3.89 24.63 -5.24
C VAL A 43 -3.23 26.00 -5.19
N GLU A 44 -1.97 26.09 -4.72
CA GLU A 44 -1.34 27.39 -4.45
C GLU A 44 -0.86 28.11 -5.73
N GLN A 45 -0.10 27.42 -6.58
CA GLN A 45 0.53 28.05 -7.75
C GLN A 45 -0.45 28.20 -8.92
N ARG A 46 -1.18 27.13 -9.26
CA ARG A 46 -2.05 27.12 -10.44
C ARG A 46 -3.49 27.54 -10.16
N GLY A 47 -3.94 27.44 -8.91
CA GLY A 47 -5.34 27.68 -8.53
C GLY A 47 -6.34 26.80 -9.28
N TRP A 48 -5.93 25.60 -9.71
CA TRP A 48 -6.77 24.68 -10.46
C TRP A 48 -7.76 23.96 -9.55
N ILE A 49 -7.36 23.66 -8.32
CA ILE A 49 -8.16 22.94 -7.33
C ILE A 49 -8.34 23.84 -6.10
N SER A 50 -9.54 23.83 -5.50
CA SER A 50 -9.79 24.59 -4.28
C SER A 50 -9.16 23.91 -3.05
N GLU A 51 -8.82 24.70 -2.03
CA GLU A 51 -8.32 24.21 -0.74
C GLU A 51 -9.30 23.20 -0.08
N ALA A 52 -10.60 23.39 -0.28
CA ALA A 52 -11.64 22.51 0.24
C ALA A 52 -11.63 21.15 -0.48
N ASP A 53 -11.59 21.15 -1.82
CA ASP A 53 -11.58 19.91 -2.60
C ASP A 53 -10.29 19.11 -2.35
N TYR A 54 -9.15 19.79 -2.20
CA TYR A 54 -7.90 19.13 -1.84
C TYR A 54 -7.97 18.46 -0.47
N LYS A 55 -8.45 19.17 0.56
CA LYS A 55 -8.58 18.62 1.92
C LYS A 55 -9.55 17.45 1.96
N GLU A 56 -10.64 17.52 1.20
CA GLU A 56 -11.60 16.44 1.10
C GLU A 56 -11.01 15.20 0.41
N GLY A 57 -10.30 15.40 -0.70
CA GLY A 57 -9.58 14.33 -1.37
C GLY A 57 -8.52 13.69 -0.49
N LEU A 58 -7.79 14.50 0.26
CA LEU A 58 -6.79 14.03 1.21
C LEU A 58 -7.42 13.22 2.35
N ALA A 59 -8.56 13.66 2.88
CA ALA A 59 -9.29 12.93 3.91
C ALA A 59 -9.81 11.59 3.38
N LEU A 60 -10.40 11.57 2.17
CA LEU A 60 -10.84 10.33 1.55
C LEU A 60 -9.67 9.38 1.32
N ALA A 61 -8.56 9.86 0.77
CA ALA A 61 -7.35 9.06 0.53
C ALA A 61 -6.67 8.57 1.81
N GLN A 62 -6.94 9.18 2.98
CA GLN A 62 -6.45 8.69 4.26
C GLN A 62 -7.36 7.63 4.89
N LEU A 63 -8.67 7.67 4.57
CA LEU A 63 -9.67 6.74 5.09
C LEU A 63 -9.83 5.48 4.22
N ALA A 64 -9.72 5.64 2.91
CA ALA A 64 -9.88 4.54 1.97
C ALA A 64 -8.58 3.71 1.87
N PRO A 65 -8.66 2.38 1.74
CA PRO A 65 -7.48 1.58 1.47
C PRO A 65 -6.91 1.88 0.08
N GLY A 66 -5.62 2.20 0.07
CA GLY A 66 -4.79 2.38 -1.11
C GLY A 66 -3.53 3.22 -0.81
N PRO A 67 -2.68 3.43 -1.83
CA PRO A 67 -1.54 4.31 -1.74
C PRO A 67 -2.01 5.76 -1.74
N LEU A 68 -1.70 6.50 -0.66
CA LEU A 68 -2.22 7.85 -0.40
C LEU A 68 -2.08 8.80 -1.60
N ALA A 69 -0.90 8.89 -2.21
CA ALA A 69 -0.65 9.78 -3.34
C ALA A 69 -1.44 9.38 -4.60
N ALA A 70 -1.56 8.08 -4.88
CA ALA A 70 -2.31 7.60 -6.04
C ALA A 70 -3.82 7.86 -5.88
N GLN A 71 -4.37 7.60 -4.69
CA GLN A 71 -5.78 7.90 -4.39
C GLN A 71 -6.07 9.39 -4.48
N LEU A 72 -5.20 10.24 -3.91
CA LEU A 72 -5.37 11.68 -4.02
C LEU A 72 -5.31 12.13 -5.48
N ALA A 73 -4.36 11.63 -6.28
CA ALA A 73 -4.29 11.93 -7.70
C ALA A 73 -5.60 11.56 -8.43
N ILE A 74 -6.12 10.34 -8.21
CA ILE A 74 -7.38 9.86 -8.79
C ILE A 74 -8.55 10.75 -8.36
N TYR A 75 -8.63 11.13 -7.08
CA TYR A 75 -9.66 12.02 -6.57
C TYR A 75 -9.59 13.40 -7.20
N LEU A 76 -8.40 14.01 -7.27
CA LEU A 76 -8.20 15.33 -7.88
C LEU A 76 -8.57 15.33 -9.38
N GLY A 77 -8.36 14.21 -10.07
CA GLY A 77 -8.90 13.98 -11.42
C GLY A 77 -10.43 13.93 -11.45
N TYR A 78 -11.05 13.34 -10.43
CA TYR A 78 -12.50 13.22 -10.30
C TYR A 78 -13.22 14.56 -10.08
N VAL A 79 -12.61 15.50 -9.35
CA VAL A 79 -13.25 16.77 -8.91
C VAL A 79 -13.91 17.52 -10.08
N HIS A 80 -13.15 17.86 -11.12
CA HIS A 80 -13.65 18.65 -12.26
C HIS A 80 -13.98 17.84 -13.52
N HIS A 81 -13.37 16.66 -13.69
CA HIS A 81 -13.50 15.86 -14.90
C HIS A 81 -14.14 14.47 -14.65
N ARG A 82 -14.68 14.24 -13.45
CA ARG A 82 -15.41 13.02 -13.07
C ARG A 82 -14.61 11.76 -13.38
N ILE A 83 -15.28 10.68 -13.76
CA ILE A 83 -14.66 9.37 -13.99
C ILE A 83 -13.54 9.47 -15.04
N ALA A 84 -13.78 10.17 -16.16
CA ALA A 84 -12.77 10.34 -17.21
C ALA A 84 -11.49 11.02 -16.67
N GLY A 85 -11.65 12.08 -15.86
CA GLY A 85 -10.54 12.74 -15.18
C GLY A 85 -9.80 11.83 -14.23
N ALA A 86 -10.53 11.06 -13.43
CA ALA A 86 -9.97 10.12 -12.46
C ALA A 86 -9.17 9.00 -13.15
N THR A 87 -9.71 8.40 -14.22
CA THR A 87 -9.04 7.33 -14.98
C THR A 87 -7.76 7.87 -15.63
N LEU A 88 -7.87 8.97 -16.38
CA LEU A 88 -6.74 9.51 -17.12
C LEU A 88 -5.64 10.02 -16.20
N THR A 89 -6.01 10.63 -15.07
CA THR A 89 -5.06 11.08 -14.06
C THR A 89 -4.37 9.91 -13.35
N GLY A 90 -5.13 8.89 -12.95
CA GLY A 90 -4.57 7.68 -12.33
C GLY A 90 -3.58 6.97 -13.26
N LEU A 91 -3.96 6.78 -14.53
CA LEU A 91 -3.07 6.21 -15.54
C LEU A 91 -1.85 7.10 -15.77
N ALA A 92 -2.02 8.40 -15.96
CA ALA A 92 -0.92 9.35 -16.14
C ALA A 92 0.08 9.32 -14.97
N PHE A 93 -0.40 9.17 -13.75
CA PHE A 93 0.44 9.12 -12.56
C PHE A 93 1.22 7.81 -12.41
N VAL A 94 0.59 6.68 -12.75
CA VAL A 94 1.18 5.34 -12.55
C VAL A 94 2.04 4.89 -13.73
N LEU A 95 1.64 5.22 -14.96
CA LEU A 95 2.22 4.67 -16.18
C LEU A 95 3.73 4.94 -16.37
N PRO A 96 4.28 6.15 -16.11
CA PRO A 96 5.71 6.38 -16.26
C PRO A 96 6.54 5.48 -15.34
N SER A 97 6.16 5.43 -14.07
CA SER A 97 6.78 4.59 -13.04
C SER A 97 6.65 3.10 -13.38
N PHE A 98 5.49 2.68 -13.90
CA PHE A 98 5.25 1.32 -14.37
C PHE A 98 6.21 0.92 -15.49
N LEU A 99 6.36 1.76 -16.51
CA LEU A 99 7.27 1.50 -17.62
C LEU A 99 8.72 1.41 -17.15
N MET A 100 9.13 2.26 -16.20
CA MET A 100 10.46 2.19 -15.59
C MET A 100 10.70 0.86 -14.87
N VAL A 101 9.77 0.42 -14.00
CA VAL A 101 9.95 -0.85 -13.30
C VAL A 101 9.89 -2.07 -14.23
N VAL A 102 9.08 -2.03 -15.30
CA VAL A 102 9.06 -3.10 -16.30
C VAL A 102 10.38 -3.13 -17.06
N ALA A 103 10.93 -1.99 -17.46
CA ALA A 103 12.23 -1.91 -18.11
C ALA A 103 13.36 -2.42 -17.20
N LEU A 104 13.31 -2.09 -15.91
CA LEU A 104 14.25 -2.62 -14.91
C LEU A 104 14.07 -4.12 -14.69
N GLY A 105 12.83 -4.63 -14.66
CA GLY A 105 12.54 -6.06 -14.57
C GLY A 105 13.07 -6.83 -15.77
N TRP A 106 12.88 -6.28 -16.98
CA TRP A 106 13.45 -6.81 -18.20
C TRP A 106 14.99 -6.84 -18.14
N ALA A 107 15.63 -5.76 -17.72
CA ALA A 107 17.08 -5.72 -17.57
C ALA A 107 17.56 -6.74 -16.53
N TYR A 108 16.87 -6.83 -15.39
CA TYR A 108 17.21 -7.77 -14.31
C TYR A 108 17.23 -9.22 -14.79
N VAL A 109 16.21 -9.65 -15.53
CA VAL A 109 16.11 -11.03 -16.02
C VAL A 109 17.17 -11.32 -17.10
N ASN A 110 17.46 -10.36 -17.99
CA ASN A 110 18.36 -10.58 -19.13
C ASN A 110 19.85 -10.41 -18.79
N PHE A 111 20.20 -9.58 -17.81
CA PHE A 111 21.60 -9.29 -17.48
C PHE A 111 22.14 -10.08 -16.27
N GLY A 112 21.33 -10.95 -15.67
CA GLY A 112 21.76 -12.00 -14.74
C GLY A 112 22.31 -11.46 -13.42
N GLY A 113 21.57 -11.67 -12.32
CA GLY A 113 21.92 -11.26 -10.96
C GLY A 113 23.41 -11.43 -10.64
N LEU A 114 24.16 -10.34 -10.75
CA LEU A 114 25.62 -10.35 -10.68
C LEU A 114 26.11 -10.67 -9.25
N PRO A 115 27.34 -11.15 -9.06
CA PRO A 115 27.91 -11.41 -7.73
C PRO A 115 27.86 -10.19 -6.79
N TRP A 116 28.08 -8.99 -7.34
CA TRP A 116 27.98 -7.73 -6.57
C TRP A 116 26.56 -7.46 -6.04
N MET A 117 25.53 -7.98 -6.72
CA MET A 117 24.15 -7.86 -6.29
C MET A 117 23.92 -8.60 -4.98
N GLN A 118 24.49 -9.81 -4.80
CA GLN A 118 24.35 -10.57 -3.55
C GLN A 118 24.84 -9.79 -2.33
N SER A 119 25.96 -9.09 -2.48
CA SER A 119 26.52 -8.24 -1.43
C SER A 119 25.64 -7.04 -1.13
N VAL A 120 25.13 -6.36 -2.17
CA VAL A 120 24.14 -5.29 -2.00
C VAL A 120 22.91 -5.80 -1.24
N PHE A 121 22.38 -6.96 -1.61
CA PHE A 121 21.15 -7.51 -1.06
C PHE A 121 21.29 -7.99 0.38
N TYR A 122 22.46 -8.49 0.74
CA TYR A 122 22.79 -8.79 2.13
C TYR A 122 22.63 -7.54 3.02
N GLY A 123 23.17 -6.40 2.58
CA GLY A 123 23.01 -5.13 3.30
C GLY A 123 21.58 -4.58 3.26
N VAL A 124 20.97 -4.57 2.08
CA VAL A 124 19.62 -4.01 1.87
C VAL A 124 18.55 -4.82 2.58
N GLY A 125 18.59 -6.15 2.54
CA GLY A 125 17.61 -7.02 3.18
C GLY A 125 17.51 -6.74 4.68
N ALA A 126 18.65 -6.66 5.36
CA ALA A 126 18.73 -6.30 6.78
C ALA A 126 18.16 -4.89 7.06
N ALA A 127 18.50 -3.91 6.22
CA ALA A 127 17.99 -2.56 6.36
C ALA A 127 16.46 -2.48 6.10
N VAL A 128 15.95 -3.23 5.13
CA VAL A 128 14.51 -3.30 4.80
C VAL A 128 13.71 -3.78 6.00
N ILE A 129 14.18 -4.79 6.74
CA ILE A 129 13.51 -5.23 7.98
C ILE A 129 13.38 -4.07 8.98
N GLY A 130 14.46 -3.29 9.16
CA GLY A 130 14.44 -2.10 10.00
C GLY A 130 13.50 -1.01 9.50
N ILE A 131 13.43 -0.79 8.19
CA ILE A 131 12.50 0.15 7.55
C ILE A 131 11.05 -0.29 7.77
N ILE A 132 10.75 -1.57 7.59
CA ILE A 132 9.40 -2.11 7.79
C ILE A 132 9.03 -2.03 9.28
N ALA A 133 9.94 -2.40 10.19
CA ALA A 133 9.72 -2.27 11.64
C ALA A 133 9.39 -0.83 12.05
N MET A 134 10.13 0.14 11.53
CA MET A 134 9.87 1.56 11.76
C MET A 134 8.57 2.04 11.10
N SER A 135 8.22 1.51 9.94
CA SER A 135 6.96 1.82 9.26
C SER A 135 5.76 1.30 10.05
N ALA A 136 5.83 0.06 10.55
CA ALA A 136 4.84 -0.54 11.43
C ALA A 136 4.66 0.32 12.70
N LYS A 137 5.76 0.70 13.37
CA LYS A 137 5.72 1.60 14.54
C LYS A 137 5.04 2.93 14.24
N LYS A 138 5.46 3.62 13.16
CA LYS A 138 4.86 4.91 12.75
C LYS A 138 3.36 4.77 12.48
N LEU A 139 2.94 3.67 11.86
CA LEU A 139 1.54 3.41 11.53
C LEU A 139 0.71 3.07 12.77
N THR A 140 1.24 2.27 13.69
CA THR A 140 0.65 2.00 15.01
C THR A 140 0.44 3.29 15.81
N GLU A 141 1.48 4.12 15.93
CA GLU A 141 1.40 5.39 16.66
C GLU A 141 0.38 6.35 16.06
N LYS A 142 0.27 6.39 14.73
CA LYS A 142 -0.62 7.31 14.01
C LYS A 142 -2.09 6.84 13.98
N SER A 143 -2.33 5.54 13.80
CA SER A 143 -3.66 5.02 13.50
C SER A 143 -4.37 4.38 14.71
N ILE A 144 -3.63 3.77 15.65
CA ILE A 144 -4.24 3.07 16.80
C ILE A 144 -4.39 4.02 18.00
N GLY A 145 -3.45 4.93 18.19
CA GLY A 145 -3.49 5.94 19.26
C GLY A 145 -3.58 5.32 20.65
N ARG A 146 -4.57 5.74 21.47
CA ARG A 146 -4.78 5.27 22.86
C ARG A 146 -5.99 4.34 23.02
N ASP A 147 -6.59 3.88 21.92
CA ASP A 147 -7.81 3.09 22.00
C ASP A 147 -7.53 1.63 22.37
N LYS A 148 -8.09 1.18 23.50
CA LYS A 148 -7.86 -0.17 24.04
C LYS A 148 -8.38 -1.28 23.14
N LEU A 149 -9.50 -1.05 22.44
CA LEU A 149 -10.12 -2.04 21.57
C LEU A 149 -9.31 -2.20 20.27
N LEU A 150 -8.82 -1.10 19.70
CA LEU A 150 -7.90 -1.17 18.55
C LEU A 150 -6.57 -1.82 18.93
N TRP A 151 -6.04 -1.53 20.13
CA TRP A 151 -4.84 -2.21 20.64
C TRP A 151 -5.06 -3.71 20.85
N ALA A 152 -6.22 -4.13 21.35
CA ALA A 152 -6.55 -5.54 21.50
C ALA A 152 -6.59 -6.27 20.15
N LEU A 153 -7.24 -5.69 19.14
CA LEU A 153 -7.27 -6.23 17.77
C LEU A 153 -5.88 -6.25 17.15
N TYR A 154 -5.11 -5.18 17.29
CA TYR A 154 -3.73 -5.10 16.82
C TYR A 154 -2.86 -6.21 17.42
N LEU A 155 -2.88 -6.40 18.74
CA LEU A 155 -2.08 -7.43 19.42
C LEU A 155 -2.55 -8.84 19.04
N LEU A 156 -3.87 -9.05 18.95
CA LEU A 156 -4.45 -10.32 18.52
C LEU A 156 -3.98 -10.70 17.11
N LEU A 157 -4.09 -9.78 16.16
CA LEU A 157 -3.70 -10.04 14.77
C LEU A 157 -2.18 -10.15 14.62
N THR A 158 -1.41 -9.43 15.42
CA THR A 158 0.05 -9.62 15.52
C THR A 158 0.35 -11.06 15.96
N ALA A 159 -0.27 -11.52 17.04
CA ALA A 159 -0.05 -12.86 17.58
C ALA A 159 -0.49 -13.96 16.60
N VAL A 160 -1.67 -13.81 15.98
CA VAL A 160 -2.15 -14.75 14.95
C VAL A 160 -1.12 -14.84 13.83
N THR A 161 -0.71 -13.72 13.26
CA THR A 161 0.24 -13.70 12.13
C THR A 161 1.60 -14.31 12.51
N VAL A 162 2.08 -14.09 13.74
CA VAL A 162 3.33 -14.70 14.22
C VAL A 162 3.21 -16.22 14.39
N VAL A 163 2.04 -16.73 14.78
CA VAL A 163 1.82 -18.17 15.01
C VAL A 163 1.48 -18.90 13.71
N THR A 164 0.63 -18.32 12.87
CA THR A 164 0.18 -18.93 11.61
C THR A 164 1.13 -18.66 10.45
N GLU A 165 2.08 -17.73 10.64
CA GLU A 165 2.99 -17.23 9.59
C GLU A 165 2.25 -16.80 8.32
N SER A 166 0.98 -16.40 8.47
CA SER A 166 0.03 -16.17 7.37
C SER A 166 -0.93 -15.03 7.70
N GLU A 167 -1.26 -14.21 6.70
CA GLU A 167 -2.17 -13.06 6.84
C GLU A 167 -3.61 -13.42 6.41
N ILE A 168 -4.46 -13.68 7.40
CA ILE A 168 -5.84 -14.14 7.18
C ILE A 168 -6.77 -12.96 6.90
N ALA A 169 -7.11 -12.74 5.63
CA ALA A 169 -7.90 -11.61 5.14
C ALA A 169 -9.25 -11.42 5.88
N TRP A 170 -9.95 -12.53 6.17
CA TRP A 170 -11.26 -12.50 6.82
C TRP A 170 -11.21 -11.93 8.23
N LEU A 171 -10.08 -12.06 8.93
CA LEU A 171 -9.91 -11.47 10.26
C LEU A 171 -9.91 -9.94 10.21
N PHE A 172 -9.52 -9.33 9.09
CA PHE A 172 -9.52 -7.87 8.95
C PHE A 172 -10.95 -7.36 8.81
N ILE A 173 -11.76 -8.03 7.97
CA ILE A 173 -13.18 -7.72 7.83
C ILE A 173 -13.91 -7.95 9.16
N ALA A 174 -13.62 -9.06 9.84
CA ALA A 174 -14.20 -9.37 11.15
C ALA A 174 -13.86 -8.29 12.19
N ALA A 175 -12.60 -7.81 12.22
CA ALA A 175 -12.17 -6.72 13.07
C ALA A 175 -12.93 -5.42 12.74
N GLY A 176 -13.06 -5.06 11.46
CA GLY A 176 -13.85 -3.92 11.02
C GLY A 176 -15.30 -3.99 11.50
N VAL A 177 -15.97 -5.13 11.29
CA VAL A 177 -17.35 -5.35 11.72
C VAL A 177 -17.47 -5.29 13.25
N LEU A 178 -16.52 -5.87 13.99
CA LEU A 178 -16.50 -5.82 15.45
C LEU A 178 -16.44 -4.39 15.96
N VAL A 179 -15.51 -3.57 15.44
CA VAL A 179 -15.40 -2.16 15.85
C VAL A 179 -16.63 -1.37 15.44
N TRP A 180 -17.17 -1.64 14.26
CA TRP A 180 -18.41 -1.04 13.79
C TRP A 180 -19.59 -1.32 14.73
N ILE A 181 -19.80 -2.57 15.14
CA ILE A 181 -20.88 -2.96 16.05
C ILE A 181 -20.66 -2.36 17.45
N VAL A 182 -19.43 -2.37 17.96
CA VAL A 182 -19.14 -1.87 19.32
C VAL A 182 -19.29 -0.35 19.42
N ARG A 183 -18.82 0.41 18.42
CA ARG A 183 -18.80 1.88 18.48
C ARG A 183 -20.01 2.55 17.85
N ALA A 184 -20.66 1.89 16.89
CA ALA A 184 -21.81 2.41 16.18
C ALA A 184 -22.84 1.31 15.93
N PRO A 185 -23.40 0.72 17.01
CA PRO A 185 -24.35 -0.39 16.89
C PRO A 185 -25.53 0.04 16.00
N PRO A 186 -25.94 -0.80 15.02
CA PRO A 186 -27.07 -0.48 14.17
C PRO A 186 -28.33 -0.36 15.02
N LYS A 187 -29.16 0.67 14.78
CA LYS A 187 -30.40 0.92 15.53
C LYS A 187 -31.40 -0.25 15.53
N TRP A 188 -31.24 -1.20 14.60
CA TRP A 188 -32.00 -2.45 14.55
C TRP A 188 -31.62 -3.43 15.68
N LEU A 189 -30.39 -3.38 16.19
CA LEU A 189 -29.94 -4.16 17.35
C LEU A 189 -30.49 -3.64 18.69
N SER A 190 -30.97 -2.39 18.73
CA SER A 190 -31.47 -1.72 19.94
C SER A 190 -32.99 -1.83 20.14
N ARG A 191 -33.69 -2.62 19.32
CA ARG A 191 -35.11 -2.96 19.55
C ARG A 191 -35.19 -4.27 20.34
N PRO A 192 -35.65 -4.26 21.59
CA PRO A 192 -35.76 -5.47 22.41
C PRO A 192 -36.99 -6.25 21.96
N GLY A 193 -36.79 -7.15 20.99
CA GLY A 193 -37.90 -7.94 20.46
C GLY A 193 -37.69 -8.36 19.02
N MET A 194 -36.57 -9.00 18.71
CA MET A 194 -36.49 -9.88 17.57
C MET A 194 -35.39 -10.90 17.82
N ASN A 195 -35.82 -12.14 18.05
CA ASN A 195 -35.03 -13.33 17.77
C ASN A 195 -34.71 -13.31 16.28
N GLY A 196 -33.64 -12.59 15.95
CA GLY A 196 -33.09 -12.47 14.61
C GLY A 196 -31.75 -13.15 14.56
N LEU A 197 -31.71 -14.45 14.88
CA LEU A 197 -30.74 -15.37 14.30
C LEU A 197 -31.01 -15.47 12.79
N ALA A 198 -30.97 -14.34 12.09
CA ALA A 198 -30.43 -14.30 10.76
C ALA A 198 -28.94 -14.10 10.97
N ALA A 199 -28.27 -15.17 11.42
CA ALA A 199 -26.98 -15.46 10.85
C ALA A 199 -27.21 -15.30 9.35
N ALA A 200 -26.73 -14.19 8.79
CA ALA A 200 -26.62 -14.08 7.36
C ALA A 200 -25.75 -15.26 7.01
N GLN A 201 -26.41 -16.33 6.56
CA GLN A 201 -25.87 -17.28 5.64
C GLN A 201 -25.54 -16.43 4.40
N LEU A 202 -24.47 -15.63 4.51
CA LEU A 202 -23.54 -15.45 3.43
C LEU A 202 -23.44 -16.84 2.83
N PRO A 203 -23.72 -17.03 1.53
CA PRO A 203 -23.58 -18.33 0.94
C PRO A 203 -22.20 -18.79 1.35
N LEU A 204 -22.17 -19.85 2.17
CA LEU A 204 -20.98 -20.66 2.32
C LEU A 204 -20.76 -21.14 0.90
N ALA A 205 -19.96 -20.39 0.13
CA ALA A 205 -19.19 -20.94 -0.95
C ALA A 205 -18.17 -21.87 -0.28
N GLY A 206 -18.68 -22.93 0.33
CA GLY A 206 -17.97 -24.16 0.51
C GLY A 206 -17.65 -24.68 -0.87
N ALA A 207 -16.43 -25.19 -0.99
CA ALA A 207 -15.92 -25.89 -2.14
C ALA A 207 -15.77 -25.05 -3.42
N TRP A 208 -14.78 -24.14 -3.41
CA TRP A 208 -13.89 -24.09 -4.58
C TRP A 208 -12.84 -25.20 -4.40
N SER A 209 -13.28 -26.45 -4.42
CA SER A 209 -12.41 -27.62 -4.54
C SER A 209 -12.63 -28.21 -5.93
N GLY A 210 -11.68 -27.90 -6.81
CA GLY A 210 -11.37 -28.67 -8.02
C GLY A 210 -12.15 -28.32 -9.28
N LEU A 211 -11.86 -27.17 -9.91
CA LEU A 211 -11.95 -27.02 -11.37
C LEU A 211 -10.91 -25.99 -11.85
N ALA A 212 -9.91 -26.49 -12.60
CA ALA A 212 -8.78 -25.79 -13.22
C ALA A 212 -7.77 -25.17 -12.24
N ASP A 213 -6.47 -25.44 -12.44
CA ASP A 213 -5.42 -24.54 -11.98
C ASP A 213 -5.79 -23.14 -12.49
N PRO A 214 -6.08 -22.16 -11.60
CA PRO A 214 -6.28 -20.80 -12.04
C PRO A 214 -5.02 -20.40 -12.78
N SER A 215 -5.16 -19.92 -14.03
CA SER A 215 -4.00 -19.42 -14.79
C SER A 215 -3.14 -18.56 -13.87
N LEU A 216 -1.82 -18.72 -13.87
CA LEU A 216 -0.91 -18.00 -12.97
C LEU A 216 -1.25 -16.50 -12.87
N LEU A 217 -1.67 -15.90 -13.99
CA LEU A 217 -2.15 -14.52 -14.05
C LEU A 217 -3.38 -14.24 -13.20
N LEU A 218 -4.36 -15.14 -13.12
CA LEU A 218 -5.52 -15.00 -12.23
C LEU A 218 -5.10 -15.05 -10.76
N GLN A 219 -4.16 -15.94 -10.39
CA GLN A 219 -3.64 -15.99 -9.03
C GLN A 219 -2.91 -14.68 -8.67
N VAL A 220 -2.02 -14.22 -9.55
CA VAL A 220 -1.35 -12.91 -9.44
C VAL A 220 -2.39 -11.80 -9.30
N GLY A 221 -3.39 -11.76 -10.19
CA GLY A 221 -4.43 -10.73 -10.18
C GLY A 221 -5.21 -10.69 -8.87
N LEU A 222 -5.65 -11.84 -8.37
CA LEU A 222 -6.39 -11.95 -7.11
C LEU A 222 -5.53 -11.58 -5.90
N PHE A 223 -4.28 -12.05 -5.85
CA PHE A 223 -3.34 -11.73 -4.79
C PHE A 223 -3.05 -10.21 -4.73
N PHE A 224 -2.72 -9.61 -5.88
CA PHE A 224 -2.42 -8.18 -5.94
C PHE A 224 -3.67 -7.30 -5.77
N ALA A 225 -4.86 -7.80 -6.11
CA ALA A 225 -6.13 -7.15 -5.76
C ALA A 225 -6.40 -7.16 -4.26
N LYS A 226 -6.13 -8.29 -3.59
CA LYS A 226 -6.14 -8.36 -2.13
C LYS A 226 -5.13 -7.36 -1.55
N ALA A 227 -3.88 -7.38 -2.02
CA ALA A 227 -2.85 -6.43 -1.58
C ALA A 227 -3.31 -4.98 -1.73
N GLY A 228 -3.79 -4.59 -2.92
CA GLY A 228 -4.29 -3.23 -3.19
C GLY A 228 -5.47 -2.80 -2.32
N ALA A 229 -6.33 -3.75 -1.94
CA ALA A 229 -7.50 -3.49 -1.10
C ALA A 229 -7.19 -3.39 0.40
N PHE A 230 -6.02 -3.84 0.85
CA PHE A 230 -5.64 -3.85 2.27
C PHE A 230 -4.46 -2.93 2.61
N VAL A 231 -3.92 -2.23 1.61
CA VAL A 231 -2.86 -1.25 1.81
C VAL A 231 -3.43 0.04 2.37
N PHE A 232 -2.89 0.53 3.48
CA PHE A 232 -3.24 1.84 4.01
C PHE A 232 -2.01 2.75 4.01
N GLY A 233 -2.15 3.95 3.46
CA GLY A 233 -1.21 5.04 3.66
C GLY A 233 0.03 4.99 2.77
N SER A 234 1.23 4.89 3.39
CA SER A 234 2.49 5.40 2.82
C SER A 234 3.11 4.57 1.69
N GLY A 235 2.38 3.59 1.16
CA GLY A 235 2.88 2.63 0.17
C GLY A 235 3.88 1.62 0.75
N LEU A 236 4.73 1.99 1.71
CA LEU A 236 5.68 1.09 2.37
C LEU A 236 5.01 0.00 3.22
N ALA A 237 3.78 0.26 3.68
CA ALA A 237 2.98 -0.72 4.42
C ALA A 237 2.63 -1.96 3.57
N ILE A 238 2.70 -1.87 2.22
CA ILE A 238 2.43 -3.00 1.33
C ILE A 238 3.56 -4.06 1.37
N VAL A 239 4.78 -3.64 1.69
CA VAL A 239 5.98 -4.49 1.54
C VAL A 239 5.88 -5.78 2.36
N PRO A 240 5.60 -5.75 3.68
CA PRO A 240 5.46 -6.99 4.45
C PRO A 240 4.34 -7.91 3.95
N PHE A 241 3.20 -7.35 3.53
CA PHE A 241 2.10 -8.11 2.92
C PHE A 241 2.57 -8.84 1.65
N LEU A 242 3.31 -8.14 0.78
CA LEU A 242 3.85 -8.73 -0.45
C LEU A 242 4.90 -9.79 -0.16
N TYR A 243 5.75 -9.61 0.85
CA TYR A 243 6.74 -10.62 1.22
C TYR A 243 6.03 -11.91 1.64
N GLY A 244 5.04 -11.81 2.54
CA GLY A 244 4.26 -12.96 3.00
C GLY A 244 3.64 -13.72 1.83
N GLY A 245 2.92 -13.04 0.95
CA GLY A 245 2.27 -13.72 -0.17
C GLY A 245 3.22 -14.22 -1.26
N VAL A 246 4.15 -13.38 -1.71
CA VAL A 246 4.96 -13.66 -2.91
C VAL A 246 6.13 -14.60 -2.58
N VAL A 247 6.73 -14.49 -1.39
CA VAL A 247 7.89 -15.29 -1.00
C VAL A 247 7.48 -16.51 -0.18
N THR A 248 6.57 -16.33 0.79
CA THR A 248 6.28 -17.39 1.76
C THR A 248 5.08 -18.27 1.41
N GLU A 249 4.01 -17.70 0.86
CA GLU A 249 2.78 -18.45 0.54
C GLU A 249 2.83 -19.06 -0.87
N HIS A 250 3.10 -18.23 -1.87
CA HIS A 250 3.08 -18.65 -3.28
C HIS A 250 4.45 -19.08 -3.81
N HIS A 251 5.54 -18.75 -3.10
CA HIS A 251 6.92 -19.02 -3.51
C HIS A 251 7.26 -18.54 -4.94
N TRP A 252 6.58 -17.50 -5.43
CA TRP A 252 6.82 -16.93 -6.76
C TRP A 252 8.17 -16.22 -6.85
N LEU A 253 8.62 -15.64 -5.73
CA LEU A 253 9.95 -15.05 -5.60
C LEU A 253 10.69 -15.68 -4.43
N ASN A 254 12.01 -15.70 -4.51
CA ASN A 254 12.85 -15.93 -3.33
C ASN A 254 13.13 -14.61 -2.58
N ASP A 255 13.71 -14.70 -1.37
CA ASP A 255 14.05 -13.54 -0.54
C ASP A 255 14.88 -12.49 -1.29
N ARG A 256 15.80 -12.94 -2.14
CA ARG A 256 16.67 -12.06 -2.92
C ARG A 256 15.84 -11.25 -3.91
N GLN A 257 15.13 -11.92 -4.81
CA GLN A 257 14.28 -11.26 -5.81
C GLN A 257 13.26 -10.30 -5.19
N PHE A 258 12.76 -10.62 -3.99
CA PHE A 258 11.86 -9.73 -3.27
C PHE A 258 12.55 -8.46 -2.77
N VAL A 259 13.71 -8.58 -2.13
CA VAL A 259 14.51 -7.43 -1.69
C VAL A 259 14.88 -6.55 -2.88
N ASP A 260 15.20 -7.16 -4.02
CA ASP A 260 15.55 -6.47 -5.26
C ASP A 260 14.37 -5.65 -5.78
N ALA A 261 13.17 -6.24 -5.74
CA ALA A 261 11.95 -5.54 -6.09
C ALA A 261 11.72 -4.31 -5.20
N VAL A 262 11.90 -4.47 -3.88
CA VAL A 262 11.76 -3.37 -2.92
C VAL A 262 12.80 -2.29 -3.20
N ALA A 263 14.06 -2.66 -3.44
CA ALA A 263 15.14 -1.72 -3.74
C ALA A 263 14.85 -0.94 -5.03
N VAL A 264 14.45 -1.63 -6.11
CA VAL A 264 14.04 -1.03 -7.38
C VAL A 264 12.94 0.00 -7.15
N ALA A 265 11.92 -0.33 -6.36
CA ALA A 265 10.82 0.59 -6.11
C ALA A 265 11.21 1.85 -5.32
N MET A 266 12.29 1.80 -4.55
CA MET A 266 12.79 2.93 -3.76
C MET A 266 13.68 3.88 -4.58
N ILE A 267 14.30 3.38 -5.66
CA ILE A 267 15.10 4.19 -6.59
C ILE A 267 14.27 4.73 -7.75
N THR A 268 13.12 4.12 -8.06
CA THR A 268 12.23 4.64 -9.11
C THR A 268 11.39 5.82 -8.61
N PRO A 269 11.27 6.90 -9.39
CA PRO A 269 10.30 7.96 -9.15
C PRO A 269 8.87 7.42 -9.18
N GLY A 270 7.97 8.11 -8.45
CA GLY A 270 6.55 7.81 -8.41
C GLY A 270 6.08 7.11 -7.12
N PRO A 271 4.91 6.47 -7.14
CA PRO A 271 4.37 5.78 -5.97
C PRO A 271 5.17 4.50 -5.70
N VAL A 272 5.71 4.38 -4.48
CA VAL A 272 6.49 3.20 -4.03
C VAL A 272 5.77 1.88 -4.30
N VAL A 273 4.43 1.87 -4.25
CA VAL A 273 3.60 0.68 -4.52
C VAL A 273 3.79 0.11 -5.94
N ILE A 274 4.41 0.84 -6.87
CA ILE A 274 4.69 0.34 -8.21
C ILE A 274 5.64 -0.88 -8.23
N THR A 275 6.28 -1.23 -7.11
CA THR A 275 7.00 -2.50 -6.90
C THR A 275 6.24 -3.71 -7.44
N VAL A 276 4.91 -3.72 -7.30
CA VAL A 276 4.05 -4.81 -7.76
C VAL A 276 4.20 -5.10 -9.26
N GLY A 277 4.50 -4.08 -10.07
CA GLY A 277 4.77 -4.24 -11.50
C GLY A 277 6.09 -4.97 -11.76
N PHE A 278 7.15 -4.66 -11.00
CA PHE A 278 8.41 -5.38 -11.07
C PHE A 278 8.26 -6.83 -10.61
N ILE A 279 7.58 -7.05 -9.47
CA ILE A 279 7.29 -8.40 -8.97
C ILE A 279 6.50 -9.18 -10.02
N GLY A 280 5.41 -8.63 -10.54
CA GLY A 280 4.61 -9.27 -11.58
C GLY A 280 5.44 -9.60 -12.83
N TYR A 281 6.40 -8.74 -13.19
CA TYR A 281 7.34 -9.01 -14.28
C TYR A 281 8.22 -10.24 -14.01
N LEU A 282 8.77 -10.34 -12.80
CA LEU A 282 9.57 -11.51 -12.42
C LEU A 282 8.76 -12.81 -12.37
N VAL A 283 7.47 -12.73 -12.02
CA VAL A 283 6.60 -13.92 -11.92
C VAL A 283 6.12 -14.42 -13.28
N ALA A 284 5.67 -13.52 -14.15
CA ALA A 284 5.04 -13.92 -15.43
C ALA A 284 5.31 -12.95 -16.59
N GLY A 285 6.45 -12.23 -16.56
CA GLY A 285 6.84 -11.28 -17.60
C GLY A 285 5.88 -10.09 -17.71
N LEU A 286 5.82 -9.49 -18.90
CA LEU A 286 4.97 -8.33 -19.14
C LEU A 286 3.48 -8.56 -18.78
N PRO A 287 2.85 -9.71 -19.10
CA PRO A 287 1.49 -10.00 -18.66
C PRO A 287 1.34 -9.99 -17.13
N GLY A 288 2.30 -10.59 -16.41
CA GLY A 288 2.32 -10.58 -14.95
C GLY A 288 2.44 -9.17 -14.37
N ALA A 289 3.31 -8.33 -14.95
CA ALA A 289 3.47 -6.94 -14.55
C ALA A 289 2.16 -6.14 -14.69
N CYS A 290 1.50 -6.25 -15.86
CA CYS A 290 0.24 -5.58 -16.14
C CYS A 290 -0.86 -6.04 -15.17
N VAL A 291 -0.99 -7.35 -14.95
CA VAL A 291 -2.02 -7.91 -14.07
C VAL A 291 -1.76 -7.56 -12.60
N ALA A 292 -0.51 -7.59 -12.13
CA ALA A 292 -0.17 -7.17 -10.78
C ALA A 292 -0.46 -5.68 -10.56
N ALA A 293 -0.07 -4.81 -11.49
CA ALA A 293 -0.35 -3.38 -11.42
C ALA A 293 -1.86 -3.09 -11.44
N LEU A 294 -2.60 -3.69 -12.38
CA LEU A 294 -4.06 -3.55 -12.43
C LEU A 294 -4.71 -4.09 -11.16
N GLY A 295 -4.30 -5.27 -10.70
CA GLY A 295 -4.77 -5.87 -9.45
C GLY A 295 -4.61 -4.92 -8.28
N THR A 296 -3.43 -4.32 -8.09
CA THR A 296 -3.19 -3.42 -6.96
C THR A 296 -3.89 -2.07 -7.07
N PHE A 297 -3.90 -1.45 -8.26
CA PHE A 297 -4.44 -0.09 -8.41
C PHE A 297 -5.95 -0.04 -8.67
N LEU A 298 -6.57 -1.12 -9.15
CA LEU A 298 -8.01 -1.15 -9.43
C LEU A 298 -8.88 -1.03 -8.15
N PRO A 299 -8.64 -1.76 -7.05
CA PRO A 299 -9.35 -1.55 -5.79
C PRO A 299 -9.19 -0.12 -5.28
N CYS A 300 -7.96 0.41 -5.30
CA CYS A 300 -7.66 1.80 -4.93
C CYS A 300 -8.49 2.81 -5.76
N TYR A 301 -8.58 2.61 -7.08
CA TYR A 301 -9.38 3.41 -7.98
C TYR A 301 -10.88 3.34 -7.63
N LEU A 302 -11.41 2.14 -7.40
CA LEU A 302 -12.80 1.91 -7.03
C LEU A 302 -13.14 2.52 -5.66
N PHE A 303 -12.28 2.33 -4.65
CA PHE A 303 -12.43 2.92 -3.32
C PHE A 303 -12.28 4.44 -3.30
N THR A 304 -11.72 5.03 -4.35
CA THR A 304 -11.70 6.49 -4.50
C THR A 304 -12.99 6.97 -5.18
N ILE A 305 -13.37 6.35 -6.30
CA ILE A 305 -14.45 6.87 -7.16
C ILE A 305 -15.84 6.51 -6.66
N ILE A 306 -16.04 5.29 -6.17
CA ILE A 306 -17.35 4.86 -5.67
C ILE A 306 -17.77 5.74 -4.50
N PRO A 307 -16.92 6.00 -3.47
CA PRO A 307 -17.30 6.84 -2.36
C PRO A 307 -17.25 8.34 -2.67
N ALA A 308 -16.44 8.82 -3.63
CA ALA A 308 -16.27 10.26 -3.90
C ALA A 308 -17.59 11.06 -3.99
N PRO A 309 -18.62 10.67 -4.76
CA PRO A 309 -19.89 11.41 -4.81
C PRO A 309 -20.69 11.37 -3.50
N TYR A 310 -20.48 10.36 -2.67
CA TYR A 310 -21.20 10.12 -1.41
C TYR A 310 -20.44 10.58 -0.17
N PHE A 311 -19.13 10.84 -0.30
CA PHE A 311 -18.24 11.11 0.81
C PHE A 311 -18.63 12.38 1.58
N LYS A 312 -19.06 13.44 0.88
CA LYS A 312 -19.63 14.65 1.51
C LYS A 312 -20.79 14.35 2.46
N ARG A 313 -21.59 13.32 2.16
CA ARG A 313 -22.82 12.98 2.90
C ARG A 313 -22.61 11.90 3.96
N TYR A 314 -21.78 10.90 3.69
CA TYR A 314 -21.66 9.71 4.54
C TYR A 314 -20.25 9.45 5.09
N GLY A 315 -19.22 10.12 4.57
CA GLY A 315 -17.82 9.90 4.97
C GLY A 315 -17.51 10.28 6.41
N LYS A 316 -18.35 11.13 7.02
CA LYS A 316 -18.24 11.55 8.42
C LYS A 316 -19.12 10.74 9.37
N LEU A 317 -19.81 9.70 8.89
CA LEU A 317 -20.63 8.87 9.75
C LEU A 317 -19.74 8.09 10.73
N PRO A 318 -20.04 8.10 12.05
CA PRO A 318 -19.27 7.36 13.05
C PRO A 318 -19.16 5.87 12.75
N SER A 319 -20.16 5.29 12.07
CA SER A 319 -20.16 3.88 11.66
C SER A 319 -19.08 3.54 10.64
N VAL A 320 -18.92 4.38 9.62
CA VAL A 320 -17.93 4.16 8.55
C VAL A 320 -16.54 4.32 9.12
N VAL A 321 -16.32 5.35 9.94
CA VAL A 321 -15.04 5.59 10.62
C VAL A 321 -14.70 4.41 11.54
N ALA A 322 -15.65 3.95 12.36
CA ALA A 322 -15.44 2.81 13.25
C ALA A 322 -15.07 1.51 12.49
N PHE A 323 -15.74 1.23 11.37
CA PHE A 323 -15.40 0.07 10.54
C PHE A 323 -13.98 0.15 9.98
N VAL A 324 -13.62 1.31 9.42
CA VAL A 324 -12.29 1.56 8.86
C VAL A 324 -11.21 1.48 9.94
N ASP A 325 -11.45 2.02 11.14
CA ASP A 325 -10.53 1.92 12.27
C ASP A 325 -10.24 0.46 12.63
N GLY A 326 -11.27 -0.39 12.65
CA GLY A 326 -11.14 -1.81 12.94
C GLY A 326 -10.30 -2.57 11.91
N ILE A 327 -10.60 -2.37 10.61
CA ILE A 327 -9.79 -2.97 9.53
C ILE A 327 -8.35 -2.48 9.62
N THR A 328 -8.16 -1.18 9.83
CA THR A 328 -6.84 -0.55 9.89
C THR A 328 -6.02 -1.12 11.04
N ALA A 329 -6.59 -1.23 12.24
CA ALA A 329 -5.88 -1.81 13.39
C ALA A 329 -5.48 -3.28 13.15
N ALA A 330 -6.37 -4.07 12.54
CA ALA A 330 -6.09 -5.46 12.20
C ALA A 330 -4.98 -5.60 11.15
N ALA A 331 -5.02 -4.79 10.09
CA ALA A 331 -4.00 -4.77 9.05
C ALA A 331 -2.63 -4.35 9.62
N ILE A 332 -2.58 -3.32 10.47
CA ILE A 332 -1.33 -2.89 11.13
C ILE A 332 -0.80 -4.00 12.05
N GLY A 333 -1.67 -4.69 12.78
CA GLY A 333 -1.29 -5.84 13.61
C GLY A 333 -0.67 -6.97 12.79
N ALA A 334 -1.31 -7.34 11.68
CA ALA A 334 -0.78 -8.36 10.77
C ALA A 334 0.59 -7.94 10.20
N ILE A 335 0.71 -6.68 9.73
CA ILE A 335 1.98 -6.13 9.25
C ILE A 335 3.08 -6.24 10.32
N THR A 336 2.80 -5.85 11.57
CA THR A 336 3.77 -6.00 12.67
C THR A 336 4.15 -7.47 12.89
N GLY A 337 3.18 -8.38 12.86
CA GLY A 337 3.43 -9.81 12.99
C GLY A 337 4.36 -10.33 11.88
N SER A 338 4.10 -9.93 10.64
CA SER A 338 4.93 -10.28 9.48
C SER A 338 6.37 -9.77 9.62
N VAL A 339 6.59 -8.57 10.20
CA VAL A 339 7.96 -8.09 10.49
C VAL A 339 8.71 -9.05 11.39
N ILE A 340 8.06 -9.58 12.43
CA ILE A 340 8.67 -10.51 13.39
C ILE A 340 9.01 -11.83 12.68
N VAL A 341 8.12 -12.35 11.83
CA VAL A 341 8.34 -13.57 11.06
C VAL A 341 9.50 -13.38 10.07
N ILE A 342 9.53 -12.27 9.34
CA ILE A 342 10.62 -11.92 8.41
C ILE A 342 11.95 -11.80 9.16
N ALA A 343 11.96 -11.08 10.30
CA ALA A 343 13.17 -10.87 11.09
C ALA A 343 13.78 -12.18 11.58
N LYS A 344 12.94 -13.13 12.04
CA LYS A 344 13.40 -14.48 12.46
C LYS A 344 14.08 -15.26 11.34
N ARG A 345 13.63 -15.09 10.08
CA ARG A 345 14.16 -15.81 8.92
C ARG A 345 15.36 -15.11 8.28
N SER A 346 15.40 -13.78 8.34
CA SER A 346 16.36 -12.98 7.56
C SER A 346 17.54 -12.44 8.39
N ILE A 347 17.42 -12.35 9.71
CA ILE A 347 18.55 -12.00 10.59
C ILE A 347 19.28 -13.30 10.96
N VAL A 348 20.30 -13.61 10.16
CA VAL A 348 21.04 -14.89 10.27
C VAL A 348 22.35 -14.75 11.04
N ASP A 349 22.88 -13.52 11.17
CA ASP A 349 24.19 -13.25 11.73
C ASP A 349 24.30 -11.85 12.35
N LEU A 350 25.44 -11.60 13.02
CA LEU A 350 25.65 -10.37 13.77
C LEU A 350 25.64 -9.09 12.91
N PRO A 351 26.22 -9.07 11.69
CA PRO A 351 26.16 -7.89 10.84
C PRO A 351 24.77 -7.59 10.29
N THR A 352 23.95 -8.59 9.91
CA THR A 352 22.54 -8.34 9.53
C THR A 352 21.73 -7.79 10.70
N ALA A 353 21.92 -8.33 11.91
CA ALA A 353 21.28 -7.81 13.12
C ALA A 353 21.69 -6.34 13.39
N ALA A 354 22.98 -6.03 13.27
CA ALA A 354 23.51 -4.68 13.47
C ALA A 354 22.96 -3.69 12.42
N LEU A 355 22.90 -4.08 11.14
CA LEU A 355 22.32 -3.28 10.05
C LEU A 355 20.84 -2.98 10.28
N ALA A 356 20.06 -3.98 10.67
CA ALA A 356 18.64 -3.81 10.97
C ALA A 356 18.43 -2.84 12.14
N LEU A 357 19.16 -3.04 13.25
CA LEU A 357 19.09 -2.17 14.44
C LEU A 357 19.58 -0.76 14.16
N ALA A 358 20.67 -0.60 13.41
CA ALA A 358 21.18 0.70 12.99
C ALA A 358 20.16 1.44 12.11
N THR A 359 19.49 0.73 11.21
CA THR A 359 18.43 1.30 10.38
C THR A 359 17.26 1.79 11.21
N VAL A 360 16.80 0.99 12.18
CA VAL A 360 15.76 1.39 13.14
C VAL A 360 16.19 2.64 13.92
N ALA A 361 17.41 2.64 14.48
CA ALA A 361 17.94 3.75 15.27
C ALA A 361 18.08 5.04 14.46
N LEU A 362 18.58 4.95 13.22
CA LEU A 362 18.74 6.09 12.32
C LEU A 362 17.39 6.69 11.93
N LEU A 363 16.41 5.86 11.54
CA LEU A 363 15.07 6.33 11.21
C LEU A 363 14.31 6.89 12.41
N TRP A 364 14.58 6.36 13.61
CA TRP A 364 13.98 6.87 14.83
C TRP A 364 14.56 8.24 15.21
N LYS A 365 15.89 8.38 15.19
CA LYS A 365 16.58 9.63 15.56
C LYS A 365 16.41 10.72 14.49
N PHE A 366 16.55 10.36 13.22
CA PHE A 366 16.52 11.29 12.09
C PHE A 366 15.23 11.16 11.29
N LYS A 367 14.15 11.78 11.78
CA LYS A 367 12.82 11.73 11.14
C LYS A 367 12.76 12.29 9.70
N LYS A 368 13.76 13.07 9.28
CA LYS A 368 13.89 13.63 7.92
C LYS A 368 14.68 12.74 6.97
N LEU A 369 15.33 11.69 7.48
CA LEU A 369 16.11 10.78 6.67
C LEU A 369 15.17 9.97 5.78
N GLN A 370 15.38 10.05 4.48
CA GLN A 370 14.55 9.34 3.51
C GLN A 370 14.99 7.89 3.42
N GLU A 371 14.03 6.97 3.37
CA GLU A 371 14.27 5.54 3.31
C GLU A 371 15.17 5.11 2.12
N PRO A 372 15.09 5.70 0.92
CA PRO A 372 16.00 5.41 -0.19
C PRO A 372 17.48 5.67 0.13
N VAL A 373 17.79 6.67 0.95
CA VAL A 373 19.17 6.99 1.36
C VAL A 373 19.75 5.86 2.21
N ILE A 374 18.92 5.29 3.09
CA ILE A 374 19.32 4.17 3.94
C ILE A 374 19.55 2.93 3.09
N VAL A 375 18.67 2.66 2.12
CA VAL A 375 18.84 1.53 1.20
C VAL A 375 20.12 1.68 0.38
N ALA A 376 20.43 2.88 -0.13
CA ALA A 376 21.68 3.13 -0.83
C ALA A 376 22.91 2.93 0.07
N ALA A 377 22.89 3.44 1.31
CA ALA A 377 23.97 3.25 2.26
C ALA A 377 24.14 1.76 2.66
N ALA A 378 23.03 1.06 2.90
CA ALA A 378 23.02 -0.36 3.20
C ALA A 378 23.53 -1.19 2.04
N SER A 379 23.24 -0.80 0.80
CA SER A 379 23.78 -1.42 -0.42
C SER A 379 25.31 -1.34 -0.45
N LEU A 380 25.87 -0.17 -0.17
CA LEU A 380 27.31 0.06 -0.14
C LEU A 380 27.99 -0.68 1.01
N LEU A 381 27.38 -0.70 2.20
CA LEU A 381 27.87 -1.47 3.34
C LEU A 381 27.82 -2.97 3.07
N GLY A 382 26.76 -3.45 2.43
CA GLY A 382 26.64 -4.83 1.99
C GLY A 382 27.75 -5.24 1.03
N LEU A 383 28.08 -4.40 0.04
CA LEU A 383 29.22 -4.59 -0.87
C LEU A 383 30.55 -4.72 -0.13
N ALA A 384 30.76 -4.00 0.96
CA ALA A 384 31.99 -4.03 1.73
C ALA A 384 32.05 -5.21 2.73
N ILE A 385 30.94 -5.53 3.37
CA ILE A 385 30.88 -6.51 4.48
C ILE A 385 30.72 -7.94 3.95
N TYR A 386 29.92 -8.15 2.91
CA TYR A 386 29.61 -9.50 2.42
C TYR A 386 30.86 -10.31 2.06
N PRO A 387 31.84 -9.80 1.29
CA PRO A 387 33.05 -10.57 0.93
C PRO A 387 33.99 -10.86 2.10
N LEU A 388 33.79 -10.21 3.25
CA LEU A 388 34.60 -10.41 4.46
C LEU A 388 34.01 -11.49 5.38
N VAL A 389 32.72 -11.79 5.22
CA VAL A 389 31.97 -12.73 6.06
C VAL A 389 31.64 -14.03 5.30
N HIS A 390 31.53 -13.96 3.97
CA HIS A 390 31.25 -15.05 3.04
C HIS A 390 32.25 -15.03 1.90
#